data_AF-A0A8K1LIP8-F1
#
_entry.id   AF-A0A8K1LIP8-F1
#
_cell.length_a   1.000
_cell.length_b   1.000
_cell.length_c   1.000
_cell.angle_alpha   90.00
_cell.angle_beta   90.00
_cell.angle_gamma   90.00
#
_symmetry.space_group_name_H-M   'P 1'
#
loop_
_entity.id
_entity.type
_entity.pdbx_description
1 polymer ?
#
loop_
_entity_poly.entity_id
_entity_poly.type
_entity_poly.pdbx_seq_one_letter_code
_entity_poly.pdbx_strand_id
1 'polypeptide(L)'
;CWKTAKPERYSPKSGSVWVICELCDIEPLPGGTRVLKNPAGGSCRELRGRDRAGGGPGSLPGLPAEFGSLQSEEEEEEEEAAEPGPSAAAAAEQRREERLRRFRELHMKRYEACKLNSQEVVEEDKRLKLPPNWEAKKARLEWELQVQEKKKECAARGEDYERVKLLEISAEDAERWERKKKKKNPDLGFSDYAAAQLRQYQRLTRQIKPDLEQYERLKEQYGEALYPTSDSLLHGTHVPSKDGVDRMVADLEKQIEKREKYSRRRPYNDDADIDYINERNAKFNQKAERFYGKYTAEIKQNLERGTAV
;
A
#
# COMPACT_ATOMS: atom_id res chain seq x y z
N CYS A 1 -24.96 -49.46 -43.27
CA CYS A 1 -26.03 -48.76 -42.54
C CYS A 1 -25.69 -47.27 -42.40
N TRP A 2 -26.41 -46.45 -43.17
CA TRP A 2 -26.88 -45.06 -42.98
C TRP A 2 -26.06 -44.01 -42.21
N LYS A 3 -25.96 -42.84 -42.87
CA LYS A 3 -25.28 -41.58 -42.52
C LYS A 3 -26.09 -40.68 -41.56
N THR A 4 -25.42 -39.60 -41.10
CA THR A 4 -25.94 -38.31 -40.57
C THR A 4 -26.49 -38.37 -39.13
N ALA A 5 -26.43 -37.35 -38.25
CA ALA A 5 -26.23 -35.89 -38.34
C ALA A 5 -25.76 -35.33 -36.97
N LYS A 6 -25.28 -34.07 -36.93
CA LYS A 6 -25.17 -33.26 -35.69
C LYS A 6 -26.56 -32.96 -35.12
N PRO A 7 -26.67 -32.81 -33.79
CA PRO A 7 -27.25 -31.59 -33.21
C PRO A 7 -26.35 -31.07 -32.06
N GLU A 8 -26.01 -29.79 -31.98
CA GLU A 8 -26.85 -28.66 -31.57
C GLU A 8 -26.76 -28.41 -30.05
N ARG A 9 -26.64 -27.12 -29.73
CA ARG A 9 -26.33 -26.58 -28.41
C ARG A 9 -27.43 -26.93 -27.41
N TYR A 10 -27.04 -27.34 -26.20
CA TYR A 10 -27.88 -27.13 -25.02
C TYR A 10 -27.05 -26.46 -23.94
N SER A 11 -27.45 -25.25 -23.58
CA SER A 11 -26.95 -24.47 -22.45
C SER A 11 -27.95 -24.60 -21.30
N PRO A 12 -27.59 -25.19 -20.15
CA PRO A 12 -28.24 -24.89 -18.90
C PRO A 12 -27.34 -23.98 -18.06
N LYS A 13 -27.96 -22.88 -17.64
CA LYS A 13 -27.47 -21.94 -16.64
C LYS A 13 -27.09 -22.69 -15.36
N SER A 14 -26.07 -22.16 -14.67
CA SER A 14 -25.90 -22.17 -13.22
C SER A 14 -26.08 -23.50 -12.48
N GLY A 15 -24.98 -24.07 -12.01
CA GLY A 15 -25.03 -25.15 -11.04
C GLY A 15 -23.70 -25.88 -10.95
N SER A 16 -22.80 -25.35 -10.13
CA SER A 16 -21.66 -26.06 -9.57
C SER A 16 -22.11 -27.38 -8.94
N VAL A 17 -21.17 -28.35 -8.82
CA VAL A 17 -21.20 -29.64 -8.06
C VAL A 17 -21.05 -30.85 -9.03
N TRP A 18 -20.15 -31.84 -8.95
CA TRP A 18 -19.22 -32.46 -7.97
C TRP A 18 -17.92 -32.89 -8.69
N VAL A 19 -16.85 -33.31 -7.98
CA VAL A 19 -16.30 -34.69 -8.04
C VAL A 19 -15.38 -34.94 -6.83
N ILE A 20 -15.73 -35.96 -6.06
CA ILE A 20 -14.88 -36.71 -5.11
C ILE A 20 -14.36 -37.96 -5.86
N CYS A 21 -13.08 -38.30 -5.72
CA CYS A 21 -12.51 -39.65 -5.86
C CYS A 21 -11.03 -39.58 -5.38
N GLU A 22 -10.72 -40.01 -4.14
CA GLU A 22 -10.11 -41.30 -3.79
C GLU A 22 -8.76 -41.60 -4.49
N LEU A 23 -7.64 -41.59 -3.74
CA LEU A 23 -7.03 -42.80 -3.14
C LEU A 23 -5.73 -42.46 -2.38
N CYS A 24 -5.52 -43.22 -1.30
CA CYS A 24 -4.48 -43.12 -0.27
C CYS A 24 -3.08 -43.53 -0.75
N ASP A 25 -2.04 -43.13 0.01
CA ASP A 25 -0.99 -44.06 0.46
C ASP A 25 -0.14 -43.50 1.65
N ILE A 26 -0.20 -44.25 2.77
CA ILE A 26 0.88 -44.67 3.69
C ILE A 26 1.32 -43.77 4.90
N GLU A 27 0.71 -44.14 6.04
CA GLU A 27 1.20 -44.44 7.42
C GLU A 27 1.97 -43.44 8.35
N PRO A 28 1.58 -43.37 9.65
CA PRO A 28 2.24 -42.55 10.69
C PRO A 28 3.09 -43.38 11.69
N LEU A 29 4.07 -42.73 12.34
CA LEU A 29 4.68 -43.21 13.59
C LEU A 29 4.97 -42.05 14.58
N PRO A 30 5.10 -42.36 15.90
CA PRO A 30 4.52 -41.56 16.97
C PRO A 30 5.54 -40.77 17.81
N GLY A 31 5.02 -39.77 18.54
CA GLY A 31 5.61 -39.32 19.80
C GLY A 31 6.70 -38.26 19.69
N GLY A 32 6.36 -37.03 20.10
CA GLY A 32 7.35 -35.97 20.29
C GLY A 32 6.72 -34.60 20.41
N THR A 33 6.20 -34.29 21.61
CA THR A 33 5.88 -32.92 22.01
C THR A 33 7.12 -32.04 21.88
N ARG A 34 7.12 -31.10 20.93
CA ARG A 34 8.10 -30.01 20.89
C ARG A 34 7.44 -28.71 21.31
N VAL A 35 7.74 -28.34 22.55
CA VAL A 35 7.68 -26.97 23.06
C VAL A 35 8.77 -26.17 22.34
N LEU A 36 8.38 -25.17 21.54
CA LEU A 36 9.29 -24.15 21.04
C LEU A 36 9.13 -22.88 21.88
N LYS A 37 10.14 -22.62 22.72
CA LYS A 37 10.42 -21.31 23.31
C LYS A 37 11.11 -20.45 22.26
N ASN A 38 10.51 -19.31 21.92
CA ASN A 38 11.16 -18.22 21.19
C ASN A 38 11.99 -17.37 22.19
N PRO A 39 13.27 -17.08 21.91
CA PRO A 39 13.98 -15.95 22.49
C PRO A 39 13.92 -14.72 21.58
N ALA A 40 13.97 -13.55 22.20
CA ALA A 40 13.96 -12.18 21.66
C ALA A 40 12.57 -11.57 21.39
N GLY A 41 12.27 -10.58 22.25
CA GLY A 41 11.04 -9.81 22.26
C GLY A 41 10.99 -8.72 21.19
N GLY A 42 9.78 -8.53 20.69
CA GLY A 42 9.31 -7.41 19.89
C GLY A 42 7.80 -7.61 19.76
N SER A 43 7.00 -6.75 20.39
CA SER A 43 5.56 -6.93 20.50
C SER A 43 4.88 -6.92 19.12
N CYS A 44 4.50 -8.11 18.63
CA CYS A 44 3.66 -8.24 17.43
C CYS A 44 2.19 -8.13 17.82
N ARG A 45 1.56 -7.03 17.39
CA ARG A 45 0.10 -6.87 17.34
C ARG A 45 -0.41 -7.71 16.17
N GLU A 46 -1.13 -8.76 16.49
CA GLU A 46 -1.53 -9.80 15.54
C GLU A 46 -2.63 -9.30 14.59
N LEU A 47 -2.28 -9.16 13.31
CA LEU A 47 -3.22 -9.02 12.20
C LEU A 47 -3.58 -10.43 11.70
N ARG A 48 -4.70 -10.98 12.18
CA ARG A 48 -5.38 -12.09 11.50
C ARG A 48 -6.53 -11.54 10.68
N GLY A 49 -6.36 -11.59 9.36
CA GLY A 49 -7.46 -11.56 8.42
C GLY A 49 -8.36 -12.76 8.65
N ARG A 50 -9.67 -12.54 8.59
CA ARG A 50 -10.65 -13.60 8.42
C ARG A 50 -11.70 -13.14 7.43
N ASP A 51 -11.80 -13.93 6.38
CA ASP A 51 -12.78 -13.86 5.32
C ASP A 51 -14.22 -13.89 5.85
N ARG A 52 -15.08 -13.25 5.07
CA ARG A 52 -16.52 -13.13 5.28
C ARG A 52 -17.22 -14.48 5.09
N ALA A 53 -18.12 -14.82 6.02
CA ALA A 53 -19.34 -15.55 5.72
C ALA A 53 -20.46 -14.98 6.61
N GLY A 54 -21.56 -14.57 5.99
CA GLY A 54 -22.74 -14.03 6.65
C GLY A 54 -23.67 -15.12 7.16
N GLY A 55 -24.48 -14.78 8.15
CA GLY A 55 -25.59 -15.59 8.62
C GLY A 55 -26.23 -15.08 9.90
N GLY A 56 -27.36 -14.38 9.77
CA GLY A 56 -28.51 -14.45 10.69
C GLY A 56 -28.44 -13.71 12.04
N PRO A 57 -29.58 -13.19 12.55
CA PRO A 57 -29.61 -12.19 13.61
C PRO A 57 -29.57 -12.84 15.00
N GLY A 58 -28.51 -12.55 15.76
CA GLY A 58 -28.38 -12.90 17.16
C GLY A 58 -28.74 -11.72 18.06
N SER A 59 -29.93 -11.79 18.66
CA SER A 59 -30.27 -11.38 20.03
C SER A 59 -29.33 -10.40 20.74
N LEU A 60 -29.80 -9.17 20.97
CA LEU A 60 -29.23 -8.28 21.99
C LEU A 60 -29.70 -8.73 23.38
N PRO A 61 -28.81 -8.83 24.39
CA PRO A 61 -29.17 -9.16 25.76
C PRO A 61 -29.76 -7.97 26.51
N GLY A 62 -30.74 -8.25 27.39
CA GLY A 62 -31.37 -7.31 28.32
C GLY A 62 -30.38 -6.65 29.28
N LEU A 63 -30.74 -5.53 29.92
CA LEU A 63 -31.65 -5.42 31.08
C LEU A 63 -31.80 -3.92 31.44
N PRO A 64 -32.65 -3.49 32.39
CA PRO A 64 -33.87 -4.11 32.91
C PRO A 64 -35.09 -3.16 32.80
N ALA A 65 -36.28 -3.75 32.80
CA ALA A 65 -37.50 -3.07 33.24
C ALA A 65 -37.41 -2.76 34.74
N GLU A 66 -37.96 -1.61 35.16
CA GLU A 66 -38.54 -1.29 36.49
C GLU A 66 -38.52 0.24 36.71
N PHE A 67 -39.53 0.93 36.15
CA PHE A 67 -40.21 2.07 36.78
C PHE A 67 -41.49 2.25 35.96
N GLY A 68 -42.60 1.66 36.38
CA GLY A 68 -43.27 2.12 37.59
C GLY A 68 -44.33 3.10 37.14
N SER A 69 -45.44 2.52 36.67
CA SER A 69 -46.71 3.16 36.39
C SER A 69 -47.08 4.15 37.50
N LEU A 70 -46.99 5.45 37.24
CA LEU A 70 -47.78 6.43 37.98
C LEU A 70 -49.13 6.56 37.26
N GLN A 71 -50.06 5.77 37.78
CA GLN A 71 -51.49 6.02 37.70
C GLN A 71 -51.73 7.46 38.17
N SER A 72 -52.21 8.31 37.27
CA SER A 72 -52.91 9.52 37.67
C SER A 72 -54.28 9.08 38.17
N GLU A 73 -54.39 8.96 39.48
CA GLU A 73 -55.65 8.85 40.22
C GLU A 73 -56.48 10.11 39.91
N GLU A 74 -57.65 9.89 39.32
CA GLU A 74 -58.72 10.87 39.21
C GLU A 74 -59.32 11.03 40.61
N GLU A 75 -58.90 12.06 41.34
CA GLU A 75 -59.64 12.59 42.48
C GLU A 75 -60.57 13.70 41.97
N GLU A 76 -61.85 13.37 41.91
CA GLU A 76 -62.96 14.32 41.79
C GLU A 76 -63.08 15.08 43.12
N GLU A 77 -62.59 16.32 43.16
CA GLU A 77 -63.07 17.34 44.11
C GLU A 77 -64.07 18.25 43.38
N GLU A 78 -65.35 18.03 43.65
CA GLU A 78 -66.40 19.01 43.42
C GLU A 78 -66.16 20.21 44.35
N GLU A 79 -65.65 21.31 43.79
CA GLU A 79 -65.77 22.63 44.42
C GLU A 79 -66.71 23.53 43.59
N GLU A 80 -67.58 24.16 44.36
CA GLU A 80 -68.81 24.87 44.02
C GLU A 80 -68.64 26.02 43.02
N ALA A 81 -69.66 26.22 42.18
CA ALA A 81 -69.72 27.23 41.15
C ALA A 81 -69.56 28.67 41.70
N ALA A 82 -68.52 29.36 41.25
CA ALA A 82 -68.47 30.82 41.17
C ALA A 82 -68.08 31.23 39.75
N GLU A 83 -69.03 31.77 39.00
CA GLU A 83 -68.90 32.29 37.63
C GLU A 83 -67.66 33.20 37.47
N PRO A 84 -66.67 32.84 36.62
CA PRO A 84 -65.65 33.79 36.23
C PRO A 84 -66.25 34.84 35.31
N GLY A 85 -66.26 36.11 35.76
CA GLY A 85 -66.60 37.24 34.91
C GLY A 85 -65.78 37.25 33.60
N PRO A 86 -66.22 38.01 32.57
CA PRO A 86 -65.70 37.92 31.19
C PRO A 86 -64.18 38.14 31.04
N SER A 87 -63.49 38.68 32.06
CA SER A 87 -62.04 38.85 32.09
C SER A 87 -61.24 37.57 32.35
N ALA A 88 -61.75 36.61 33.15
CA ALA A 88 -61.00 35.38 33.46
C ALA A 88 -61.16 34.30 32.37
N ALA A 89 -62.29 34.29 31.65
CA ALA A 89 -62.47 33.51 30.44
C ALA A 89 -61.50 33.97 29.31
N ALA A 90 -61.35 35.28 29.12
CA ALA A 90 -60.39 35.85 28.18
C ALA A 90 -58.92 35.51 28.56
N ALA A 91 -58.57 35.52 29.85
CA ALA A 91 -57.24 35.10 30.31
C ALA A 91 -56.99 33.59 30.13
N ALA A 92 -58.02 32.75 30.28
CA ALA A 92 -57.94 31.31 30.03
C ALA A 92 -57.79 30.99 28.53
N GLU A 93 -58.46 31.75 27.65
CA GLU A 93 -58.28 31.69 26.19
C GLU A 93 -56.88 32.15 25.77
N GLN A 94 -56.36 33.24 26.34
CA GLN A 94 -54.98 33.69 26.11
C GLN A 94 -53.95 32.63 26.55
N ARG A 95 -54.12 32.00 27.72
CA ARG A 95 -53.28 30.87 28.17
C ARG A 95 -53.41 29.64 27.26
N ARG A 96 -54.58 29.40 26.65
CA ARG A 96 -54.79 28.33 25.66
C ARG A 96 -54.09 28.66 24.35
N GLU A 97 -54.17 29.90 23.89
CA GLU A 97 -53.44 30.38 22.70
C GLU A 97 -51.93 30.35 22.89
N GLU A 98 -51.40 30.78 24.04
CA GLU A 98 -49.98 30.70 24.37
C GLU A 98 -49.49 29.24 24.42
N ARG A 99 -50.29 28.32 24.97
CA ARG A 99 -50.01 26.87 24.91
C ARG A 99 -49.99 26.36 23.47
N LEU A 100 -50.91 26.79 22.62
CA LEU A 100 -50.94 26.43 21.20
C LEU A 100 -49.77 27.03 20.41
N ARG A 101 -49.37 28.28 20.71
CA ARG A 101 -48.18 28.93 20.12
C ARG A 101 -46.91 28.19 20.52
N ARG A 102 -46.74 27.89 21.81
CA ARG A 102 -45.62 27.09 22.33
C ARG A 102 -45.60 25.68 21.72
N PHE A 103 -46.77 25.06 21.52
CA PHE A 103 -46.87 23.77 20.85
C PHE A 103 -46.44 23.83 19.38
N ARG A 104 -46.83 24.87 18.64
CA ARG A 104 -46.36 25.11 17.26
C ARG A 104 -44.86 25.35 17.23
N GLU A 105 -44.32 26.14 18.15
CA GLU A 105 -42.87 26.34 18.26
C GLU A 105 -42.10 25.05 18.57
N LEU A 106 -42.64 24.21 19.45
CA LEU A 106 -42.05 22.90 19.75
C LEU A 106 -42.13 21.97 18.53
N HIS A 107 -43.21 22.02 17.76
CA HIS A 107 -43.32 21.31 16.49
C HIS A 107 -42.31 21.79 15.46
N MET A 108 -42.11 23.10 15.34
CA MET A 108 -41.10 23.68 14.45
C MET A 108 -39.68 23.29 14.88
N LYS A 109 -39.37 23.38 16.18
CA LYS A 109 -38.07 22.94 16.73
C LYS A 109 -37.84 21.45 16.53
N ARG A 110 -38.87 20.62 16.69
CA ARG A 110 -38.80 19.16 16.42
C ARG A 110 -38.57 18.90 14.94
N TYR A 111 -39.24 19.63 14.07
CA TYR A 111 -39.06 19.53 12.62
C TYR A 111 -37.64 19.95 12.19
N GLU A 112 -37.14 21.06 12.73
CA GLU A 112 -35.77 21.54 12.52
C GLU A 112 -34.74 20.54 13.02
N ALA A 113 -34.91 20.00 14.23
CA ALA A 113 -34.04 18.97 14.77
C ALA A 113 -34.04 17.70 13.92
N CYS A 114 -35.22 17.22 13.50
CA CYS A 114 -35.32 16.07 12.59
C CYS A 114 -34.64 16.34 11.24
N LYS A 115 -34.77 17.55 10.70
CA LYS A 115 -34.15 17.95 9.43
C LYS A 115 -32.63 18.01 9.54
N LEU A 116 -32.09 18.61 10.59
CA LEU A 116 -30.64 18.69 10.83
C LEU A 116 -30.06 17.29 11.05
N ASN A 117 -30.69 16.47 11.89
CA ASN A 117 -30.27 15.08 12.09
C ASN A 117 -30.28 14.28 10.78
N SER A 118 -31.31 14.47 9.93
CA SER A 118 -31.37 13.82 8.62
C SER A 118 -30.28 14.32 7.67
N GLN A 119 -29.92 15.60 7.73
CA GLN A 119 -28.84 16.17 6.92
C GLN A 119 -27.47 15.63 7.36
N GLU A 120 -27.20 15.59 8.66
CA GLU A 120 -25.97 15.06 9.23
C GLU A 120 -25.78 13.57 8.92
N VAL A 121 -26.82 12.74 9.06
CA VAL A 121 -26.77 11.32 8.70
C VAL A 121 -26.45 11.13 7.21
N VAL A 122 -27.02 11.97 6.34
CA VAL A 122 -26.75 11.94 4.90
C VAL A 122 -25.32 12.42 4.58
N GLU A 123 -24.79 13.40 5.31
CA GLU A 123 -23.42 13.89 5.15
C GLU A 123 -22.37 12.90 5.65
N GLU A 124 -22.62 12.24 6.77
CA GLU A 124 -21.78 11.15 7.27
C GLU A 124 -21.79 9.94 6.31
N ASP A 125 -22.95 9.56 5.77
CA ASP A 125 -23.04 8.52 4.74
C ASP A 125 -22.30 8.93 3.44
N LYS A 126 -22.35 10.21 3.05
CA LYS A 126 -21.52 10.73 1.95
C LYS A 126 -20.03 10.65 2.27
N ARG A 127 -19.59 10.99 3.49
CA ARG A 127 -18.19 10.89 3.93
C ARG A 127 -17.70 9.44 3.93
N LEU A 128 -18.53 8.50 4.39
CA LEU A 128 -18.22 7.07 4.40
C LEU A 128 -18.20 6.45 3.00
N LYS A 129 -19.05 6.93 2.09
CA LYS A 129 -19.08 6.51 0.68
C LYS A 129 -17.91 7.07 -0.13
N LEU A 130 -17.29 8.16 0.33
CA LEU A 130 -16.13 8.72 -0.34
C LEU A 130 -14.90 7.83 -0.13
N PRO A 131 -14.13 7.55 -1.18
CA PRO A 131 -12.85 6.87 -1.02
C PRO A 131 -11.92 7.70 -0.11
N PRO A 132 -11.09 7.07 0.75
CA PRO A 132 -10.16 7.78 1.63
C PRO A 132 -9.14 8.66 0.87
N ASN A 133 -8.95 8.42 -0.43
CA ASN A 133 -8.06 9.20 -1.30
C ASN A 133 -8.78 10.35 -2.04
N TRP A 134 -10.06 10.61 -1.76
CA TRP A 134 -10.87 11.59 -2.49
C TRP A 134 -10.36 13.02 -2.34
N GLU A 135 -10.00 13.43 -1.12
CA GLU A 135 -9.47 14.77 -0.85
C GLU A 135 -8.12 14.99 -1.55
N ALA A 136 -7.24 13.99 -1.51
CA ALA A 136 -5.98 14.03 -2.26
C ALA A 136 -6.21 14.13 -3.78
N LYS A 137 -7.25 13.46 -4.30
CA LYS A 137 -7.63 13.55 -5.72
C LYS A 137 -8.20 14.94 -6.05
N LYS A 138 -9.02 15.52 -5.18
CA LYS A 138 -9.58 16.87 -5.34
C LYS A 138 -8.46 17.92 -5.32
N ALA A 139 -7.58 17.88 -4.32
CA ALA A 139 -6.43 18.78 -4.22
C ALA A 139 -5.50 18.67 -5.45
N ARG A 140 -5.32 17.45 -5.99
CA ARG A 140 -4.58 17.24 -7.24
C ARG A 140 -5.27 17.91 -8.44
N LEU A 141 -6.59 17.75 -8.58
CA LEU A 141 -7.37 18.37 -9.66
C LEU A 141 -7.34 19.90 -9.56
N GLU A 142 -7.48 20.45 -8.35
CA GLU A 142 -7.36 21.89 -8.10
C GLU A 142 -5.97 22.42 -8.46
N TRP A 143 -4.91 21.68 -8.09
CA TRP A 143 -3.55 22.03 -8.49
C TRP A 143 -3.35 21.95 -10.01
N GLU A 144 -3.90 20.94 -10.69
CA GLU A 144 -3.84 20.82 -12.15
C GLU A 144 -4.59 21.99 -12.85
N LEU A 145 -5.74 22.41 -12.30
CA LEU A 145 -6.47 23.58 -12.79
C LEU A 145 -5.66 24.87 -12.61
N GLN A 146 -5.09 25.10 -11.42
CA GLN A 146 -4.23 26.27 -11.16
C GLN A 146 -3.01 26.31 -12.09
N VAL A 147 -2.39 25.15 -12.37
CA VAL A 147 -1.29 25.04 -13.33
C VAL A 147 -1.75 25.40 -14.75
N GLN A 148 -2.94 24.98 -15.16
CA GLN A 148 -3.49 25.34 -16.47
C GLN A 148 -3.86 26.82 -16.57
N GLU A 149 -4.43 27.41 -15.52
CA GLU A 149 -4.75 28.83 -15.45
C GLU A 149 -3.47 29.67 -15.57
N LYS A 150 -2.44 29.38 -14.76
CA LYS A 150 -1.14 30.06 -14.87
C LYS A 150 -0.52 29.91 -16.27
N LYS A 151 -0.64 28.73 -16.91
CA LYS A 151 -0.18 28.54 -18.30
C LYS A 151 -0.92 29.44 -19.29
N LYS A 152 -2.24 29.55 -19.15
CA LYS A 152 -3.08 30.42 -20.00
C LYS A 152 -2.75 31.90 -19.78
N GLU A 153 -2.53 32.32 -18.54
CA GLU A 153 -2.11 33.68 -18.21
C GLU A 153 -0.73 34.02 -18.78
N CYS A 154 0.25 33.13 -18.65
CA CYS A 154 1.58 33.31 -19.24
C CYS A 154 1.50 33.37 -20.78
N ALA A 155 0.70 32.49 -21.40
CA ALA A 155 0.47 32.51 -22.85
C ALA A 155 -0.22 33.79 -23.32
N ALA A 156 -1.17 34.34 -22.55
CA ALA A 156 -1.83 35.61 -22.85
C ALA A 156 -0.86 36.81 -22.71
N ARG A 157 0.11 36.73 -21.80
CA ARG A 157 1.21 37.72 -21.66
C ARG A 157 2.33 37.53 -22.68
N GLY A 158 2.37 36.40 -23.39
CA GLY A 158 3.43 36.04 -24.35
C GLY A 158 4.72 35.54 -23.69
N GLU A 159 4.66 35.07 -22.44
CA GLU A 159 5.79 34.53 -21.68
C GLU A 159 5.79 33.00 -21.63
N ASP A 160 6.98 32.39 -21.66
CA ASP A 160 7.13 30.94 -21.49
C ASP A 160 6.86 30.54 -20.03
N TYR A 161 5.82 29.73 -19.81
CA TYR A 161 5.40 29.26 -18.47
C TYR A 161 6.53 28.57 -17.68
N GLU A 162 7.40 27.81 -18.36
CA GLU A 162 8.52 27.14 -17.69
C GLU A 162 9.55 28.13 -17.16
N ARG A 163 9.78 29.24 -17.86
CA ARG A 163 10.71 30.29 -17.43
C ARG A 163 10.17 31.06 -16.23
N VAL A 164 8.89 31.44 -16.26
CA VAL A 164 8.21 32.10 -15.12
C VAL A 164 8.21 31.19 -13.89
N LYS A 165 7.90 29.91 -14.08
CA LYS A 165 7.95 28.91 -13.00
C LYS A 165 9.34 28.76 -12.39
N LEU A 166 10.40 28.78 -13.20
CA LEU A 166 11.77 28.71 -12.69
C LEU A 166 12.18 29.96 -11.91
N LEU A 167 11.63 31.14 -12.25
CA LEU A 167 11.84 32.38 -11.51
C LEU A 167 11.11 32.41 -10.16
N GLU A 168 9.94 31.78 -10.07
CA GLU A 168 9.18 31.65 -8.81
C GLU A 168 9.84 30.67 -7.80
N ILE A 169 10.74 29.79 -8.24
CA ILE A 169 11.41 28.82 -7.36
C ILE A 169 12.53 29.51 -6.58
N SER A 170 12.40 29.56 -5.25
CA SER A 170 13.45 30.07 -4.38
C SER A 170 14.68 29.14 -4.36
N ALA A 171 15.86 29.69 -4.07
CA ALA A 171 17.08 28.91 -3.94
C ALA A 171 16.96 27.80 -2.88
N GLU A 172 16.26 28.08 -1.77
CA GLU A 172 16.02 27.10 -0.71
C GLU A 172 15.09 25.96 -1.17
N ASP A 173 14.06 26.28 -1.96
CA ASP A 173 13.15 25.27 -2.50
C ASP A 173 13.85 24.39 -3.53
N ALA A 174 14.74 24.98 -4.35
CA ALA A 174 15.61 24.25 -5.25
C ALA A 174 16.53 23.29 -4.48
N GLU A 175 17.19 23.73 -3.41
CA GLU A 175 18.04 22.87 -2.58
C GLU A 175 17.24 21.75 -1.89
N ARG A 176 16.07 22.05 -1.34
CA ARG A 176 15.17 21.03 -0.76
C ARG A 176 14.76 20.02 -1.82
N TRP A 177 14.49 20.47 -3.05
CA TRP A 177 14.20 19.59 -4.19
C TRP A 177 15.39 18.73 -4.59
N GLU A 178 16.60 19.28 -4.66
CA GLU A 178 17.82 18.52 -4.96
C GLU A 178 18.14 17.49 -3.87
N ARG A 179 17.91 17.81 -2.58
CA ARG A 179 18.05 16.84 -1.48
C ARG A 179 17.02 15.72 -1.54
N LYS A 180 15.80 16.03 -1.99
CA LYS A 180 14.73 15.05 -2.21
C LYS A 180 14.94 14.22 -3.47
N LYS A 181 15.69 14.72 -4.46
CA LYS A 181 16.03 13.97 -5.67
C LYS A 181 16.89 12.76 -5.28
N LYS A 182 16.43 11.58 -5.74
CA LYS A 182 17.15 10.33 -5.54
C LYS A 182 18.46 10.37 -6.34
N LYS A 183 19.59 10.20 -5.65
CA LYS A 183 20.90 10.04 -6.31
C LYS A 183 20.83 8.87 -7.28
N LYS A 184 21.07 9.13 -8.57
CA LYS A 184 21.10 8.12 -9.63
C LYS A 184 22.56 7.69 -9.86
N ASN A 185 22.80 6.39 -9.87
CA ASN A 185 24.11 5.83 -10.24
C ASN A 185 23.90 4.78 -11.34
N PRO A 186 23.76 5.22 -12.61
CA PRO A 186 23.63 4.29 -13.73
C PRO A 186 24.92 3.50 -13.93
N ASP A 187 24.79 2.28 -14.43
CA ASP A 187 25.92 1.49 -14.91
C ASP A 187 26.30 1.98 -16.31
N LEU A 188 27.56 2.36 -16.49
CA LEU A 188 28.09 2.88 -17.75
C LEU A 188 28.60 1.75 -18.66
N GLY A 189 28.59 0.50 -18.18
CA GLY A 189 29.13 -0.66 -18.87
C GLY A 189 30.45 -1.12 -18.26
N PHE A 190 30.82 -2.36 -18.60
CA PHE A 190 32.07 -2.96 -18.15
C PHE A 190 33.25 -2.33 -18.91
N SER A 191 34.18 -1.73 -18.16
CA SER A 191 35.43 -1.15 -18.68
C SER A 191 36.62 -1.95 -18.16
N ASP A 192 36.84 -1.93 -16.85
CA ASP A 192 37.91 -2.66 -16.17
C ASP A 192 37.40 -3.32 -14.87
N TYR A 193 38.08 -4.40 -14.47
CA TYR A 193 37.80 -5.11 -13.23
C TYR A 193 38.06 -4.23 -12.00
N ALA A 194 39.07 -3.36 -12.00
CA ALA A 194 39.32 -2.47 -10.85
C ALA A 194 38.20 -1.43 -10.69
N ALA A 195 37.69 -0.88 -11.80
CA ALA A 195 36.55 0.04 -11.78
C ALA A 195 35.26 -0.64 -11.28
N ALA A 196 35.00 -1.88 -11.70
CA ALA A 196 33.86 -2.67 -11.20
C ALA A 196 33.99 -2.95 -9.70
N GLN A 197 35.20 -3.33 -9.25
CA GLN A 197 35.50 -3.57 -7.84
C GLN A 197 35.34 -2.30 -7.01
N LEU A 198 35.81 -1.14 -7.49
CA LEU A 198 35.65 0.14 -6.81
C LEU A 198 34.18 0.51 -6.64
N ARG A 199 33.35 0.31 -7.69
CA ARG A 199 31.89 0.53 -7.60
C ARG A 199 31.23 -0.40 -6.58
N GLN A 200 31.62 -1.68 -6.56
CA GLN A 200 31.15 -2.62 -5.55
C GLN A 200 31.56 -2.18 -4.15
N TYR A 201 32.83 -1.82 -3.96
CA TYR A 201 33.38 -1.37 -2.68
C TYR A 201 32.63 -0.13 -2.16
N GLN A 202 32.48 0.91 -2.98
CA GLN A 202 31.71 2.12 -2.62
C GLN A 202 30.25 1.80 -2.25
N ARG A 203 29.64 0.80 -2.88
CA ARG A 203 28.29 0.35 -2.52
C ARG A 203 28.27 -0.35 -1.16
N LEU A 204 29.25 -1.22 -0.89
CA LEU A 204 29.36 -1.96 0.36
C LEU A 204 29.67 -1.03 1.53
N THR A 205 30.63 -0.12 1.37
CA THR A 205 30.99 0.86 2.41
C THR A 205 29.83 1.78 2.79
N ARG A 206 28.96 2.14 1.83
CA ARG A 206 27.72 2.89 2.10
C ARG A 206 26.63 2.06 2.81
N GLN A 207 26.69 0.73 2.73
CA GLN A 207 25.70 -0.17 3.33
C GLN A 207 26.07 -0.55 4.77
N ILE A 208 27.37 -0.59 5.09
CA ILE A 208 27.86 -0.89 6.44
C ILE A 208 27.43 0.23 7.39
N LYS A 209 26.79 -0.13 8.49
CA LYS A 209 26.44 0.76 9.59
C LYS A 209 27.28 0.37 10.80
N PRO A 210 28.25 1.21 11.22
CA PRO A 210 29.08 0.91 12.39
C PRO A 210 28.27 1.00 13.69
N ASP A 211 28.54 0.08 14.63
CA ASP A 211 28.00 0.14 15.99
C ASP A 211 28.90 1.01 16.86
N LEU A 212 28.46 2.23 17.16
CA LEU A 212 29.25 3.22 17.90
C LEU A 212 29.53 2.79 19.35
N GLU A 213 28.57 2.14 20.02
CA GLU A 213 28.75 1.66 21.40
C GLU A 213 29.84 0.59 21.51
N GLN A 214 29.91 -0.32 20.53
CA GLN A 214 30.95 -1.35 20.48
C GLN A 214 32.32 -0.72 20.25
N TYR A 215 32.37 0.31 19.39
CA TYR A 215 33.58 1.07 19.14
C TYR A 215 34.07 1.84 20.39
N GLU A 216 33.17 2.48 21.14
CA GLU A 216 33.52 3.19 22.38
C GLU A 216 34.08 2.24 23.45
N ARG A 217 33.46 1.07 23.64
CA ARG A 217 33.99 0.04 24.56
C ARG A 217 35.39 -0.43 24.17
N LEU A 218 35.63 -0.65 22.88
CA LEU A 218 36.96 -1.00 22.39
C LEU A 218 37.96 0.15 22.60
N LYS A 219 37.53 1.39 22.42
CA LYS A 219 38.36 2.58 22.67
C LYS A 219 38.77 2.72 24.13
N GLU A 220 37.89 2.42 25.08
CA GLU A 220 38.24 2.42 26.51
C GLU A 220 39.21 1.28 26.86
N GLN A 221 39.05 0.10 26.25
CA GLN A 221 39.90 -1.07 26.52
C GLN A 221 41.32 -0.92 25.98
N TYR A 222 41.45 -0.47 24.73
CA TYR A 222 42.75 -0.36 24.05
C TYR A 222 43.39 1.02 24.20
N GLY A 223 42.63 2.06 24.56
CA GLY A 223 43.12 3.42 24.75
C GLY A 223 43.86 3.93 23.51
N GLU A 224 45.12 4.32 23.69
CA GLU A 224 45.98 4.84 22.62
C GLU A 224 46.42 3.76 21.62
N ALA A 225 46.42 2.48 22.04
CA ALA A 225 46.72 1.35 21.17
C ALA A 225 45.64 1.10 20.10
N LEU A 226 44.45 1.72 20.21
CA LEU A 226 43.40 1.64 19.19
C LEU A 226 43.77 2.35 17.89
N TYR A 227 44.74 3.27 17.91
CA TYR A 227 45.23 3.98 16.72
C TYR A 227 46.60 3.45 16.30
N PRO A 228 46.69 2.22 15.76
CA PRO A 228 47.96 1.63 15.39
C PRO A 228 48.56 2.33 14.16
N THR A 229 49.87 2.55 14.20
CA THR A 229 50.70 2.81 13.03
C THR A 229 51.15 1.48 12.39
N SER A 230 51.79 1.53 11.22
CA SER A 230 52.25 0.33 10.48
C SER A 230 53.10 -0.62 11.31
N ASP A 231 53.81 -0.08 12.31
CA ASP A 231 54.81 -0.81 13.11
C ASP A 231 54.25 -1.25 14.48
N SER A 232 52.95 -1.08 14.70
CA SER A 232 52.29 -1.44 15.96
C SER A 232 52.11 -2.95 16.13
N LEU A 233 52.38 -3.46 17.33
CA LEU A 233 52.38 -4.88 17.66
C LEU A 233 50.99 -5.51 17.85
N LEU A 234 49.90 -4.72 17.81
CA LEU A 234 48.54 -5.20 18.07
C LEU A 234 47.91 -6.03 16.92
N HIS A 235 48.66 -6.31 15.86
CA HIS A 235 48.17 -7.12 14.75
C HIS A 235 48.24 -8.63 15.08
N GLY A 236 47.10 -9.32 15.02
CA GLY A 236 47.01 -10.79 15.16
C GLY A 236 46.51 -11.32 16.51
N THR A 237 46.30 -10.45 17.51
CA THR A 237 45.75 -10.84 18.82
C THR A 237 44.22 -10.71 18.91
N HIS A 238 43.59 -10.04 17.95
CA HIS A 238 42.15 -9.78 17.96
C HIS A 238 41.34 -11.04 17.61
N VAL A 239 40.60 -11.55 18.60
CA VAL A 239 39.61 -12.61 18.40
C VAL A 239 38.22 -11.96 18.31
N PRO A 240 37.57 -11.97 17.14
CA PRO A 240 36.26 -11.36 16.98
C PRO A 240 35.19 -12.11 17.78
N SER A 241 34.17 -11.38 18.24
CA SER A 241 32.96 -12.00 18.78
C SER A 241 32.22 -12.81 17.71
N LYS A 242 31.54 -13.88 18.13
CA LYS A 242 30.74 -14.75 17.24
C LYS A 242 29.71 -13.94 16.45
N ASP A 243 29.01 -13.00 17.10
CA ASP A 243 28.04 -12.13 16.45
C ASP A 243 28.66 -11.29 15.32
N GLY A 244 29.92 -10.87 15.48
CA GLY A 244 30.65 -10.12 14.45
C GLY A 244 30.99 -10.99 13.24
N VAL A 245 31.35 -12.25 13.48
CA VAL A 245 31.59 -13.25 12.43
C VAL A 245 30.30 -13.55 11.68
N ASP A 246 29.18 -13.74 12.36
CA ASP A 246 27.89 -14.04 11.73
C ASP A 246 27.41 -12.89 10.83
N ARG A 247 27.60 -11.62 11.25
CA ARG A 247 27.31 -10.45 10.42
C ARG A 247 28.17 -10.43 9.15
N MET A 248 29.46 -10.73 9.27
CA MET A 248 30.38 -10.81 8.13
C MET A 248 29.97 -11.92 7.15
N VAL A 249 29.62 -13.10 7.66
CA VAL A 249 29.16 -14.23 6.83
C VAL A 249 27.88 -13.85 6.08
N ALA A 250 26.88 -13.29 6.77
CA ALA A 250 25.65 -12.84 6.14
C ALA A 250 25.90 -11.79 5.05
N ASP A 251 26.88 -10.90 5.22
CA ASP A 251 27.23 -9.91 4.20
C ASP A 251 28.00 -10.51 3.01
N LEU A 252 28.79 -11.57 3.22
CA LEU A 252 29.42 -12.34 2.14
C LEU A 252 28.40 -13.11 1.33
N GLU A 253 27.43 -13.76 1.98
CA GLU A 253 26.34 -14.48 1.30
C GLU A 253 25.51 -13.52 0.43
N LYS A 254 25.15 -12.34 0.95
CA LYS A 254 24.49 -11.28 0.15
C LYS A 254 25.34 -10.83 -1.04
N GLN A 255 26.66 -10.83 -0.92
CA GLN A 255 27.56 -10.49 -2.04
C GLN A 255 27.58 -11.59 -3.10
N ILE A 256 27.63 -12.86 -2.68
CA ILE A 256 27.57 -14.03 -3.57
C ILE A 256 26.25 -14.03 -4.33
N GLU A 257 25.11 -13.89 -3.65
CA GLU A 257 23.80 -13.83 -4.30
C GLU A 257 23.70 -12.70 -5.34
N LYS A 258 24.26 -11.52 -5.03
CA LYS A 258 24.27 -10.40 -5.99
C LYS A 258 25.14 -10.70 -7.20
N ARG A 259 26.26 -11.42 -7.00
CA ARG A 259 27.15 -11.85 -8.08
C ARG A 259 26.48 -12.88 -8.99
N GLU A 260 25.76 -13.83 -8.42
CA GLU A 260 24.99 -14.83 -9.18
C GLU A 260 23.91 -14.18 -10.05
N LYS A 261 23.26 -13.12 -9.55
CA LYS A 261 22.22 -12.35 -10.25
C LYS A 261 22.78 -11.37 -11.30
N TYR A 262 24.10 -11.29 -11.51
CA TYR A 262 24.72 -10.36 -12.46
C TYR A 262 24.27 -10.60 -13.90
N SER A 263 24.21 -11.87 -14.33
CA SER A 263 23.71 -12.25 -15.66
C SER A 263 22.26 -12.70 -15.58
N ARG A 264 21.33 -11.80 -15.92
CA ARG A 264 19.89 -12.12 -15.95
C ARG A 264 19.54 -12.93 -17.21
N ARG A 265 18.82 -14.04 -17.04
CA ARG A 265 18.26 -14.80 -18.16
C ARG A 265 17.22 -13.96 -18.90
N ARG A 266 17.32 -13.92 -20.23
CA ARG A 266 16.29 -13.33 -21.09
C ARG A 266 15.16 -14.36 -21.29
N PRO A 267 13.89 -13.95 -21.29
CA PRO A 267 12.78 -14.86 -21.53
C PRO A 267 12.93 -15.49 -22.93
N TYR A 268 12.64 -16.79 -23.02
CA TYR A 268 12.59 -17.49 -24.29
C TYR A 268 11.29 -17.13 -25.02
N ASN A 269 11.38 -16.81 -26.30
CA ASN A 269 10.23 -16.59 -27.17
C ASN A 269 10.11 -17.81 -28.09
N ASP A 270 9.02 -18.54 -28.00
CA ASP A 270 8.72 -19.73 -28.80
C ASP A 270 8.27 -19.41 -30.22
N ASP A 271 7.76 -18.20 -30.46
CA ASP A 271 7.37 -17.71 -31.79
C ASP A 271 8.56 -17.25 -32.66
N ALA A 272 9.78 -17.21 -32.12
CA ALA A 272 10.95 -16.78 -32.88
C ALA A 272 11.47 -17.89 -33.80
N ASP A 273 11.84 -17.54 -35.03
CA ASP A 273 12.45 -18.49 -35.98
C ASP A 273 13.71 -19.12 -35.39
N ILE A 274 13.70 -20.45 -35.27
CA ILE A 274 14.77 -21.21 -34.63
C ILE A 274 15.88 -21.51 -35.66
N ASP A 275 17.00 -20.80 -35.53
CA ASP A 275 18.18 -20.95 -36.39
C ASP A 275 19.21 -21.98 -35.86
N TYR A 276 18.85 -22.75 -34.83
CA TYR A 276 19.76 -23.65 -34.11
C TYR A 276 19.16 -25.03 -33.82
N ILE A 277 20.02 -26.04 -33.75
CA ILE A 277 19.63 -27.42 -33.40
C ILE A 277 19.85 -27.71 -31.90
N ASN A 278 20.84 -27.07 -31.26
CA ASN A 278 21.18 -27.30 -29.84
C ASN A 278 21.41 -25.98 -29.08
N GLU A 279 21.36 -26.00 -27.74
CA GLU A 279 21.49 -24.80 -26.90
C GLU A 279 22.89 -24.13 -27.01
N ARG A 280 23.95 -24.92 -27.25
CA ARG A 280 25.30 -24.38 -27.45
C ARG A 280 25.39 -23.60 -28.76
N ASN A 281 24.72 -24.09 -29.81
CA ASN A 281 24.61 -23.46 -31.11
C ASN A 281 23.75 -22.19 -31.00
N ALA A 282 22.64 -22.20 -30.26
CA ALA A 282 21.85 -21.00 -29.97
C ALA A 282 22.71 -19.87 -29.35
N LYS A 283 23.55 -20.21 -28.36
CA LYS A 283 24.47 -19.25 -27.72
C LYS A 283 25.56 -18.77 -28.69
N PHE A 284 26.02 -19.63 -29.59
CA PHE A 284 26.97 -19.26 -30.63
C PHE A 284 26.35 -18.32 -31.67
N ASN A 285 25.17 -18.65 -32.20
CA ASN A 285 24.41 -17.79 -33.11
C ASN A 285 24.10 -16.43 -32.48
N GLN A 286 23.68 -16.40 -31.20
CA GLN A 286 23.51 -15.16 -30.45
C GLN A 286 24.80 -14.35 -30.31
N LYS A 287 25.95 -15.02 -30.17
CA LYS A 287 27.25 -14.35 -30.17
C LYS A 287 27.56 -13.78 -31.55
N ALA A 288 27.35 -14.56 -32.61
CA ALA A 288 27.54 -14.11 -33.99
C ALA A 288 26.66 -12.89 -34.31
N GLU A 289 25.38 -12.91 -33.93
CA GLU A 289 24.44 -11.81 -34.17
C GLU A 289 24.88 -10.50 -33.48
N ARG A 290 25.46 -10.58 -32.28
CA ARG A 290 25.98 -9.37 -31.58
C ARG A 290 27.13 -8.68 -32.32
N PHE A 291 28.00 -9.45 -32.98
CA PHE A 291 29.16 -8.90 -33.69
C PHE A 291 28.86 -8.59 -35.15
N TYR A 292 28.20 -9.51 -35.85
CA TYR A 292 27.99 -9.45 -37.30
C TYR A 292 26.62 -8.95 -37.71
N GLY A 293 25.59 -9.05 -36.85
CA GLY A 293 24.22 -8.67 -37.20
C GLY A 293 24.08 -7.21 -37.68
N LYS A 294 24.95 -6.30 -37.17
CA LYS A 294 25.02 -4.91 -37.66
C LYS A 294 25.46 -4.83 -39.13
N TYR A 295 26.36 -5.70 -39.57
CA TYR A 295 26.94 -5.71 -40.91
C TYR A 295 26.15 -6.60 -41.89
N THR A 296 25.49 -7.64 -41.40
CA THR A 296 24.74 -8.61 -42.21
C THR A 296 23.24 -8.33 -42.28
N ALA A 297 22.79 -7.16 -41.81
CA ALA A 297 21.37 -6.79 -41.77
C ALA A 297 20.72 -6.79 -43.17
N GLU A 298 21.43 -6.30 -44.19
CA GLU A 298 20.95 -6.28 -45.57
C GLU A 298 20.78 -7.70 -46.13
N ILE A 299 21.76 -8.57 -45.91
CA ILE A 299 21.69 -9.98 -46.33
C ILE A 299 20.51 -10.68 -45.67
N LYS A 300 20.27 -10.42 -44.38
CA LYS A 300 19.13 -10.99 -43.64
C LYS A 300 17.80 -10.54 -44.23
N GLN A 301 17.65 -9.25 -44.54
CA GLN A 301 16.45 -8.74 -45.20
C GLN A 301 16.24 -9.35 -46.59
N ASN A 302 17.32 -9.56 -47.36
CA ASN A 302 17.21 -10.17 -48.68
C ASN A 302 16.76 -11.64 -48.58
N LEU A 303 17.23 -12.38 -47.57
CA LEU A 303 16.75 -13.75 -47.29
C LEU A 303 15.26 -13.75 -46.92
N GLU A 304 14.82 -12.83 -46.06
CA GLU A 304 13.41 -12.68 -45.68
C GLU A 304 12.52 -12.26 -46.86
N ARG A 305 13.07 -11.53 -47.84
CA ARG A 305 12.40 -11.15 -49.10
C ARG A 305 12.46 -12.22 -50.21
N GLY A 306 13.00 -13.40 -49.92
CA GLY A 306 13.07 -14.49 -50.90
C GLY A 306 14.25 -14.39 -51.87
N THR A 307 15.39 -13.88 -51.42
CA THR A 307 16.65 -13.73 -52.18
C THR A 307 16.58 -12.86 -53.43
N ALA A 308 15.50 -12.09 -53.60
CA ALA A 308 15.42 -11.03 -54.58
C ALA A 308 16.32 -9.86 -54.14
N VAL A 309 17.24 -9.46 -55.00
CA VAL A 309 18.05 -8.23 -54.85
C VAL A 309 17.18 -7.03 -55.22
#